data_AF-A0A4U8SVZ5-F1
#
_entry.id   AF-A0A4U8SVZ5-F1
#
_cell.length_a   1.000
_cell.length_b   1.000
_cell.length_c   1.000
_cell.angle_alpha   90.00
_cell.angle_beta   90.00
_cell.angle_gamma   90.00
#
_symmetry.space_group_name_H-M   'P 1'
#
loop_
_entity.id
_entity.type
_entity.pdbx_description
1 polymer ?
#
loop_
_entity_poly.entity_id
_entity_poly.type
_entity_poly.pdbx_seq_one_letter_code
_entity_poly.pdbx_strand_id
1 'polypeptide(L)'
;MELGSSSTQLISTAFVFGLSALAFAYLPFFFTLANGLVKANSGHNARSGSIMSVFSVAFIVHFLSCIFFMLGVKLLDVIGALYQNNYLQEKIFPIFWARGKNSVFSLAGSNGGVEDEGAFLQLYIVQTTADWLMLLGIIIVFLTACAYAVIETKKDSVQFNYVSFFVWLLIANVAGLIIYSVWANIASLALFIPNGASLFDKIVETYQNLLGAENASNSNGGNKI
;
A
#
# COMPACT_ATOMS: atom_id res chain seq x y z
N MET A 1 -27.28 22.62 -17.34
CA MET A 1 -25.82 22.67 -17.56
C MET A 1 -25.25 21.53 -16.74
N GLU A 2 -25.16 20.33 -17.33
CA GLU A 2 -24.49 19.21 -16.68
C GLU A 2 -23.01 19.58 -16.55
N LEU A 3 -22.51 19.71 -15.33
CA LEU A 3 -21.08 19.51 -15.07
C LEU A 3 -20.78 18.02 -15.24
N GLY A 4 -20.96 17.51 -16.46
CA GLY A 4 -20.62 16.16 -16.84
C GLY A 4 -19.10 16.07 -16.88
N SER A 5 -18.50 15.57 -15.80
CA SER A 5 -17.07 15.25 -15.80
C SER A 5 -16.78 14.32 -16.97
N SER A 6 -15.85 14.67 -17.86
CA SER A 6 -15.47 13.79 -18.97
C SER A 6 -14.94 12.45 -18.41
N SER A 7 -15.05 11.38 -19.19
CA SER A 7 -14.48 10.07 -18.85
C SER A 7 -12.99 10.19 -18.49
N THR A 8 -12.26 11.02 -19.22
CA THR A 8 -10.83 11.31 -18.99
C THR A 8 -10.61 11.95 -17.61
N GLN A 9 -11.48 12.87 -17.22
CA GLN A 9 -11.42 13.53 -15.91
C GLN A 9 -11.68 12.52 -14.79
N LEU A 10 -12.62 11.60 -14.95
CA LEU A 10 -12.89 10.54 -13.97
C LEU A 10 -11.66 9.65 -13.75
N ILE A 11 -11.05 9.17 -14.84
CA ILE A 11 -9.86 8.31 -14.78
C ILE A 11 -8.67 9.07 -14.15
N SER A 12 -8.46 10.32 -14.55
CA SER A 12 -7.41 11.17 -13.97
C SER A 12 -7.63 11.45 -12.48
N THR A 13 -8.89 11.65 -12.06
CA THR A 13 -9.24 11.84 -10.65
C THR A 13 -8.96 10.56 -9.85
N ALA A 14 -9.29 9.39 -10.41
CA ALA A 14 -8.96 8.10 -9.81
C ALA A 14 -7.45 7.88 -9.66
N PHE A 15 -6.66 8.31 -10.65
CA PHE A 15 -5.20 8.33 -10.56
C PHE A 15 -4.71 9.20 -9.39
N VAL A 16 -5.15 10.46 -9.30
CA VAL A 16 -4.68 11.40 -8.25
C VAL A 16 -5.07 10.93 -6.85
N PHE A 17 -6.33 10.55 -6.65
CA PHE A 17 -6.81 10.11 -5.33
C PHE A 17 -6.26 8.74 -4.95
N GLY A 18 -6.11 7.82 -5.91
CA GLY A 18 -5.48 6.54 -5.70
C GLY A 18 -4.01 6.66 -5.31
N LEU A 19 -3.24 7.47 -6.04
CA LEU A 19 -1.84 7.77 -5.71
C LEU A 19 -1.72 8.42 -4.32
N SER A 20 -2.60 9.37 -4.01
CA SER A 20 -2.63 10.02 -2.70
C SER A 20 -2.93 9.01 -1.59
N ALA A 21 -3.91 8.12 -1.80
CA ALA A 21 -4.24 7.09 -0.83
C ALA A 21 -3.04 6.15 -0.57
N LEU A 22 -2.32 5.75 -1.63
CA LEU A 22 -1.09 4.96 -1.48
C LEU A 22 -0.01 5.74 -0.72
N ALA A 23 0.20 7.01 -1.04
CA ALA A 23 1.20 7.85 -0.39
C ALA A 23 0.94 7.96 1.12
N PHE A 24 -0.30 8.24 1.51
CA PHE A 24 -0.69 8.36 2.93
C PHE A 24 -0.72 7.00 3.66
N ALA A 25 -1.02 5.90 2.97
CA ALA A 25 -0.99 4.57 3.56
C ALA A 25 0.45 4.06 3.79
N TYR A 26 1.34 4.19 2.80
CA TYR A 26 2.66 3.54 2.80
C TYR A 26 3.81 4.43 3.25
N LEU A 27 3.89 5.70 2.80
CA LEU A 27 5.07 6.54 3.05
C LEU A 27 5.33 6.80 4.55
N PRO A 28 4.33 7.14 5.38
CA PRO A 28 4.59 7.41 6.79
C PRO A 28 5.13 6.18 7.52
N PHE A 29 4.65 4.99 7.16
CA PHE A 29 5.09 3.73 7.73
C PHE A 29 6.53 3.40 7.31
N PHE A 30 6.86 3.47 6.02
CA PHE A 30 8.23 3.18 5.56
C PHE A 30 9.25 4.23 6.04
N PHE A 31 8.88 5.50 6.06
CA PHE A 31 9.75 6.58 6.54
C PHE A 31 10.09 6.41 8.03
N THR A 32 9.11 6.04 8.85
CA THR A 32 9.34 5.81 10.28
C THR A 32 10.17 4.57 10.55
N LEU A 33 9.96 3.47 9.79
CA LEU A 33 10.82 2.28 9.88
C LEU A 33 12.28 2.59 9.49
N ALA A 34 12.49 3.28 8.37
CA ALA A 34 13.83 3.65 7.92
C ALA A 34 14.56 4.56 8.93
N ASN A 35 13.88 5.60 9.43
CA ASN A 35 14.45 6.46 10.48
C ASN A 35 14.70 5.72 11.79
N GLY A 36 13.83 4.77 12.13
CA GLY A 36 14.04 3.87 13.26
C GLY A 36 15.35 3.10 13.15
N LEU A 37 15.61 2.51 11.98
CA LEU A 37 16.83 1.74 11.73
C LEU A 37 18.08 2.62 11.80
N VAL A 38 18.05 3.80 11.17
CA VAL A 38 19.16 4.77 11.24
C VAL A 38 19.44 5.16 12.69
N LYS A 39 18.40 5.47 13.47
CA LYS A 39 18.54 5.86 14.89
C LYS A 39 19.06 4.72 15.76
N ALA A 40 18.65 3.48 15.48
CA ALA A 40 19.11 2.30 16.20
C ALA A 40 20.60 2.00 15.95
N ASN A 41 21.15 2.41 14.80
CA ASN A 41 22.55 2.20 14.43
C ASN A 41 23.51 3.32 14.92
N SER A 42 23.00 4.48 15.36
CA SER A 42 23.83 5.65 15.72
C SER A 42 24.50 5.62 17.11
N GLY A 43 24.47 4.47 17.79
CA GLY A 43 25.57 3.96 18.63
C GLY A 43 26.01 4.67 19.93
N HIS A 44 25.86 5.97 20.17
CA HIS A 44 26.58 6.59 21.31
C HIS A 44 25.87 7.65 22.16
N ASN A 45 24.71 8.19 21.76
CA ASN A 45 23.91 9.11 22.61
C ASN A 45 22.39 9.05 22.34
N ALA A 46 21.96 8.21 21.41
CA ALA A 46 20.55 8.00 21.17
C ALA A 46 20.06 6.98 22.19
N ARG A 47 19.10 7.36 23.05
CA ARG A 47 18.19 6.38 23.66
C ARG A 47 17.57 5.61 22.49
N SER A 48 18.19 4.48 22.13
CA SER A 48 17.62 3.56 21.16
C SER A 48 16.32 3.10 21.77
N GLY A 49 15.19 3.59 21.24
CA GLY A 49 13.90 3.01 21.58
C GLY A 49 13.97 1.51 21.32
N SER A 50 13.32 0.71 22.17
CA SER A 50 13.17 -0.71 21.91
C SER A 50 12.50 -0.90 20.54
N ILE A 51 12.70 -2.06 19.91
CA ILE A 51 12.04 -2.44 18.65
C ILE A 51 10.53 -2.11 18.70
N MET A 52 9.88 -2.39 19.82
CA MET A 52 8.45 -2.09 20.04
C MET A 52 8.15 -0.60 19.98
N SER A 53 9.05 0.27 20.43
CA SER A 53 8.88 1.71 20.37
C SER A 53 8.91 2.22 18.93
N VAL A 54 9.83 1.71 18.10
CA VAL A 54 9.92 2.13 16.68
C VAL A 54 8.68 1.70 15.92
N PHE A 55 8.29 0.44 16.06
CA PHE A 55 7.08 -0.04 15.39
C PHE A 55 5.81 0.63 15.92
N SER A 56 5.73 0.96 17.22
CA SER A 56 4.59 1.70 17.78
C SER A 56 4.50 3.12 17.22
N VAL A 57 5.63 3.83 17.10
CA VAL A 57 5.66 5.16 16.48
C VAL A 57 5.27 5.07 15.00
N ALA A 58 5.81 4.09 14.28
CA ALA A 58 5.45 3.85 12.89
C ALA A 58 3.94 3.61 12.72
N PHE A 59 3.36 2.82 13.61
CA PHE A 59 1.93 2.58 13.66
C PHE A 59 1.13 3.86 13.93
N ILE A 60 1.49 4.66 14.94
CA ILE A 60 0.77 5.90 15.30
C ILE A 60 0.81 6.91 14.15
N VAL A 61 1.98 7.13 13.54
CA VAL A 61 2.13 8.08 12.42
C VAL A 61 1.31 7.61 11.22
N HIS A 62 1.34 6.31 10.89
CA HIS A 62 0.50 5.74 9.85
C HIS A 62 -1.00 5.90 10.15
N PHE A 63 -1.42 5.57 11.37
CA PHE A 63 -2.81 5.66 11.79
C PHE A 63 -3.36 7.09 11.66
N LEU A 64 -2.62 8.07 12.17
CA LEU A 64 -2.98 9.48 12.03
C LEU A 64 -3.04 9.89 10.56
N SER A 65 -2.04 9.51 9.75
CA SER A 65 -2.01 9.82 8.32
C SER A 65 -3.24 9.26 7.58
N CYS A 66 -3.61 8.00 7.85
CA CYS A 66 -4.78 7.35 7.29
C CYS A 66 -6.08 8.03 7.73
N ILE A 67 -6.21 8.41 9.01
CA ILE A 67 -7.38 9.14 9.50
C ILE A 67 -7.50 10.50 8.81
N PHE A 68 -6.42 11.28 8.74
CA PHE A 68 -6.45 12.59 8.09
C PHE A 68 -6.79 12.47 6.60
N PHE A 69 -6.26 11.47 5.91
CA PHE A 69 -6.63 11.21 4.52
C PHE A 69 -8.11 10.86 4.37
N MET A 70 -8.62 9.91 5.17
CA MET A 70 -10.04 9.53 5.14
C MET A 70 -10.95 10.71 5.47
N LEU A 71 -10.60 11.52 6.49
CA LEU A 71 -11.33 12.74 6.83
C LEU A 71 -11.30 13.74 5.67
N GLY A 72 -10.16 13.90 5.00
CA GLY A 72 -10.02 14.75 3.82
C GLY A 72 -10.93 14.30 2.68
N VAL A 73 -10.93 13.01 2.35
CA VAL A 73 -11.82 12.43 1.32
C VAL A 73 -13.30 12.63 1.70
N LYS A 74 -13.68 12.34 2.95
CA LYS A 74 -15.06 12.53 3.42
C LYS A 74 -15.49 14.00 3.41
N LEU A 75 -14.60 14.91 3.78
CA LEU A 75 -14.86 16.35 3.74
C LEU A 75 -15.02 16.83 2.29
N LEU A 76 -14.20 16.34 1.37
CA LEU A 76 -14.35 16.62 -0.06
C LEU A 76 -15.66 16.04 -0.63
N ASP A 77 -16.07 14.85 -0.18
CA ASP A 77 -17.37 14.26 -0.54
C ASP A 77 -18.53 15.12 -0.03
N VAL A 78 -18.45 15.67 1.18
CA VAL A 78 -19.48 16.55 1.75
C VAL A 78 -19.51 17.91 1.06
N ILE A 79 -18.35 18.52 0.81
CA ILE A 79 -18.27 19.84 0.15
C ILE A 79 -18.65 19.73 -1.34
N GLY A 80 -18.29 18.61 -1.97
CA GLY A 80 -18.63 18.29 -3.36
C GLY A 80 -20.02 17.68 -3.56
N ALA A 81 -20.82 17.52 -2.50
CA ALA A 81 -22.12 16.83 -2.48
C ALA A 81 -23.25 17.49 -3.31
N LEU A 82 -22.93 18.40 -4.24
CA LEU A 82 -23.92 19.06 -5.10
C LEU A 82 -24.63 18.11 -6.07
N TYR A 83 -24.11 16.88 -6.28
CA TYR A 83 -24.66 15.94 -7.28
C TYR A 83 -24.79 14.48 -6.83
N GLN A 84 -23.91 13.98 -5.96
CA GLN A 84 -23.97 12.58 -5.46
C GLN A 84 -23.27 12.48 -4.11
N ASN A 85 -23.92 11.85 -3.12
CA ASN A 85 -23.27 11.55 -1.84
C ASN A 85 -22.13 10.55 -2.05
N ASN A 86 -21.03 10.70 -1.29
CA ASN A 86 -19.86 9.81 -1.30
C ASN A 86 -19.23 9.59 -2.69
N TYR A 87 -19.24 10.62 -3.54
CA TYR A 87 -18.77 10.53 -4.93
C TYR A 87 -17.36 9.94 -5.08
N LEU A 88 -16.39 10.38 -4.28
CA LEU A 88 -15.02 9.87 -4.34
C LEU A 88 -14.97 8.39 -3.94
N GLN A 89 -15.64 8.02 -2.85
CA GLN A 89 -15.64 6.66 -2.30
C GLN A 89 -16.37 5.66 -3.20
N GLU A 90 -17.53 6.04 -3.74
CA GLU A 90 -18.41 5.13 -4.47
C GLU A 90 -18.17 5.12 -5.98
N LYS A 91 -17.53 6.17 -6.53
CA LYS A 91 -17.29 6.28 -7.97
C LYS A 91 -15.81 6.33 -8.35
N ILE A 92 -14.98 7.09 -7.63
CA ILE A 92 -13.58 7.29 -8.01
C ILE A 92 -12.68 6.13 -7.56
N PHE A 93 -12.76 5.72 -6.30
CA PHE A 93 -11.93 4.61 -5.79
C PHE A 93 -12.19 3.25 -6.47
N PRO A 94 -13.43 2.89 -6.86
CA PRO A 94 -13.66 1.68 -7.65
C PRO A 94 -12.97 1.71 -9.02
N ILE A 95 -12.92 2.86 -9.69
CA ILE A 95 -12.15 3.03 -10.95
C ILE A 95 -10.65 2.80 -10.67
N PHE A 96 -10.13 3.32 -9.56
CA PHE A 96 -8.74 3.10 -9.17
C PHE A 96 -8.42 1.61 -8.92
N TRP A 97 -9.35 0.85 -8.34
CA TRP A 97 -9.14 -0.57 -8.05
C TRP A 97 -9.51 -1.51 -9.19
N ALA A 98 -10.16 -1.02 -10.25
CA ALA A 98 -10.54 -1.81 -11.41
C ALA A 98 -9.31 -2.27 -12.21
N ARG A 99 -9.23 -3.57 -12.49
CA ARG A 99 -8.12 -4.16 -13.23
C ARG A 99 -8.46 -4.29 -14.72
N GLY A 100 -7.55 -3.81 -15.56
CA GLY A 100 -7.67 -3.87 -17.02
C GLY A 100 -8.44 -2.70 -17.64
N LYS A 101 -8.03 -2.36 -18.87
CA LYS A 101 -8.55 -1.21 -19.64
C LYS A 101 -10.07 -1.25 -19.78
N ASN A 102 -10.63 -2.39 -20.15
CA ASN A 102 -12.07 -2.54 -20.38
C ASN A 102 -12.90 -2.26 -19.12
N SER A 103 -12.44 -2.71 -17.95
CA SER A 103 -13.14 -2.47 -16.68
C SER A 103 -13.09 -1.00 -16.28
N VAL A 104 -11.93 -0.36 -16.43
CA VAL A 104 -11.76 1.08 -16.15
C VAL A 104 -12.65 1.91 -17.07
N PHE A 105 -12.64 1.63 -18.37
CA PHE A 105 -13.44 2.36 -19.35
C PHE A 105 -14.93 2.16 -19.14
N SER A 106 -15.38 0.94 -18.82
CA SER A 106 -16.78 0.66 -18.48
C SER A 106 -17.24 1.44 -17.25
N LEU A 107 -16.40 1.56 -16.21
CA LEU A 107 -16.74 2.30 -14.99
C LEU A 107 -16.67 3.82 -15.18
N ALA A 108 -15.78 4.30 -16.05
CA ALA A 108 -15.64 5.71 -16.40
C ALA A 108 -16.63 6.18 -17.49
N GLY A 109 -17.37 5.27 -18.13
CA GLY A 109 -18.24 5.59 -19.27
C GLY A 109 -17.46 6.01 -20.53
N SER A 110 -16.23 5.53 -20.69
CA SER A 110 -15.36 5.84 -21.83
C SER A 110 -15.61 4.90 -23.01
N ASN A 111 -15.55 5.45 -24.23
CA ASN A 111 -15.54 4.68 -25.50
C ASN A 111 -14.11 4.45 -26.04
N GLY A 112 -13.06 4.81 -25.28
CA GLY A 112 -11.66 4.56 -25.63
C GLY A 112 -11.04 5.57 -26.61
N GLY A 113 -11.32 6.87 -26.42
CA GLY A 113 -10.59 7.92 -27.14
C GLY A 113 -9.12 8.01 -26.71
N VAL A 114 -8.28 8.63 -27.54
CA VAL A 114 -6.83 8.79 -27.28
C VAL A 114 -6.54 9.44 -25.92
N GLU A 115 -7.35 10.43 -25.52
CA GLU A 115 -7.23 11.10 -24.22
C GLU A 115 -7.53 10.16 -23.04
N ASP A 116 -8.55 9.30 -23.18
CA ASP A 116 -8.91 8.29 -22.18
C ASP A 116 -7.83 7.21 -22.06
N GLU A 117 -7.19 6.84 -23.18
CA GLU A 117 -6.05 5.92 -23.17
C GLU A 117 -4.83 6.50 -22.45
N GLY A 118 -4.54 7.79 -22.66
CA GLY A 118 -3.48 8.50 -21.94
C GLY A 118 -3.75 8.54 -20.43
N ALA A 119 -4.97 8.85 -20.02
CA ALA A 119 -5.37 8.84 -18.61
C ALA A 119 -5.31 7.43 -18.01
N PHE A 120 -5.74 6.41 -18.76
CA PHE A 120 -5.63 5.01 -18.33
C PHE A 120 -4.18 4.58 -18.14
N LEU A 121 -3.24 5.01 -18.99
CA LEU A 121 -1.83 4.68 -18.83
C LEU A 121 -1.26 5.21 -17.51
N GLN A 122 -1.60 6.46 -17.14
CA GLN A 122 -1.20 7.04 -15.86
C GLN A 122 -1.77 6.27 -14.68
N LEU A 123 -3.06 5.93 -14.75
CA LEU A 123 -3.72 5.12 -13.74
C LEU A 123 -3.06 3.74 -13.62
N TYR A 124 -2.78 3.08 -14.74
CA TYR A 124 -2.19 1.75 -14.79
C TYR A 124 -0.80 1.70 -14.14
N ILE A 125 0.02 2.75 -14.34
CA ILE A 125 1.32 2.86 -13.67
C ILE A 125 1.16 2.88 -12.14
N VAL A 126 0.20 3.64 -11.62
CA VAL A 126 -0.05 3.72 -10.18
C VAL A 126 -0.67 2.44 -9.64
N GLN A 127 -1.60 1.82 -10.38
CA GLN A 127 -2.16 0.51 -10.04
C GLN A 127 -1.07 -0.56 -9.94
N THR A 128 -0.15 -0.58 -10.91
CA THR A 128 1.02 -1.48 -10.91
C THR A 128 1.94 -1.18 -9.72
N THR A 129 2.17 0.11 -9.42
CA THR A 129 2.95 0.53 -8.25
C THR A 129 2.29 0.06 -6.95
N ALA A 130 0.96 0.13 -6.85
CA ALA A 130 0.22 -0.38 -5.70
C ALA A 130 0.46 -1.88 -5.50
N ASP A 131 0.39 -2.67 -6.58
CA ASP A 131 0.65 -4.11 -6.58
C ASP A 131 2.05 -4.43 -6.05
N TRP A 132 3.07 -3.71 -6.52
CA TRP A 132 4.43 -3.89 -6.03
C TRP A 132 4.61 -3.43 -4.58
N LEU A 133 4.00 -2.32 -4.16
CA LEU A 133 4.06 -1.86 -2.77
C LEU A 133 3.41 -2.86 -1.81
N MET A 134 2.29 -3.48 -2.21
CA MET A 134 1.62 -4.53 -1.44
C MET A 134 2.51 -5.76 -1.28
N LEU A 135 3.13 -6.24 -2.36
CA LEU A 135 4.03 -7.41 -2.32
C LEU A 135 5.32 -7.13 -1.54
N LEU A 136 5.95 -5.98 -1.78
CA LEU A 136 7.21 -5.60 -1.13
C LEU A 136 7.01 -5.22 0.34
N GLY A 137 5.83 -4.76 0.74
CA GLY A 137 5.53 -4.34 2.10
C GLY A 137 5.83 -5.43 3.15
N ILE A 138 5.41 -6.68 2.89
CA ILE A 138 5.69 -7.83 3.76
C ILE A 138 7.20 -8.06 3.88
N ILE A 139 7.91 -8.00 2.75
CA ILE A 139 9.36 -8.23 2.68
C ILE A 139 10.11 -7.14 3.45
N ILE A 140 9.70 -5.87 3.30
CA ILE A 140 10.31 -4.72 3.99
C ILE A 140 10.17 -4.87 5.51
N VAL A 141 8.98 -5.27 6.00
CA VAL A 141 8.76 -5.50 7.43
C VAL A 141 9.64 -6.65 7.93
N PHE A 142 9.70 -7.76 7.20
CA PHE A 142 10.56 -8.89 7.53
C PHE A 142 12.03 -8.48 7.61
N LEU A 143 12.55 -7.78 6.61
CA LEU A 143 13.94 -7.30 6.58
C LEU A 143 14.22 -6.31 7.72
N THR A 144 13.27 -5.44 8.03
CA THR A 144 13.38 -4.49 9.15
C THR A 144 13.44 -5.23 10.48
N ALA A 145 12.59 -6.22 10.70
CA ALA A 145 12.62 -7.06 11.89
C ALA A 145 13.95 -7.82 12.04
N CYS A 146 14.47 -8.37 10.93
CA CYS A 146 15.78 -9.01 10.90
C CYS A 146 16.92 -8.05 11.26
N ALA A 147 16.92 -6.85 10.70
CA ALA A 147 17.92 -5.83 11.01
C ALA A 147 17.89 -5.45 12.51
N TYR A 148 16.69 -5.33 13.10
CA TYR A 148 16.56 -5.08 14.53
C TYR A 148 17.06 -6.24 15.40
N ALA A 149 16.79 -7.48 15.03
CA ALA A 149 17.27 -8.64 15.77
C ALA A 149 18.81 -8.68 15.84
N VAL A 150 19.49 -8.32 14.74
CA VAL A 150 20.96 -8.18 14.72
C VAL A 150 21.43 -7.09 15.68
N ILE A 151 20.76 -5.93 15.68
CA ILE A 151 21.13 -4.78 16.52
C ILE A 151 20.97 -5.12 18.01
N GLU A 152 19.84 -5.73 18.41
CA GLU A 152 19.60 -6.07 19.82
C GLU A 152 20.52 -7.20 20.31
N THR A 153 20.81 -8.20 19.48
CA THR A 153 21.76 -9.26 19.87
C THR A 153 23.16 -8.71 20.16
N LYS A 154 23.60 -7.69 19.40
CA LYS A 154 24.88 -7.01 19.63
C LYS A 154 24.89 -6.17 20.91
N LYS A 155 23.74 -5.69 21.37
CA LYS A 155 23.62 -4.93 22.63
C LYS A 155 23.62 -5.83 23.85
N ASP A 156 22.92 -6.97 23.77
CA ASP A 156 22.72 -7.86 24.91
C ASP A 156 23.89 -8.83 25.19
N SER A 157 24.80 -9.03 24.23
CA SER A 157 25.85 -10.04 24.36
C SER A 157 27.26 -9.50 24.11
N VAL A 158 28.16 -9.73 25.08
CA VAL A 158 29.59 -9.39 24.99
C VAL A 158 30.30 -10.26 23.92
N GLN A 159 29.75 -11.44 23.63
CA GLN A 159 30.13 -12.29 22.50
C GLN A 159 28.88 -12.75 21.76
N PHE A 160 28.92 -12.75 20.43
CA PHE A 160 27.77 -13.06 19.58
C PHE A 160 27.26 -14.50 19.85
N ASN A 161 26.09 -14.61 20.49
CA ASN A 161 25.46 -15.89 20.78
C ASN A 161 24.39 -16.19 19.72
N TYR A 162 24.61 -17.25 18.92
CA TYR A 162 23.68 -17.68 17.88
C TYR A 162 22.28 -18.03 18.42
N VAL A 163 22.17 -18.62 19.61
CA VAL A 163 20.88 -18.96 20.21
C VAL A 163 20.10 -17.69 20.58
N SER A 164 20.78 -16.71 21.18
CA SER A 164 20.17 -15.40 21.49
C SER A 164 19.72 -14.68 20.22
N PHE A 165 20.54 -14.73 19.17
CA PHE A 165 20.19 -14.19 17.86
C PHE A 165 18.90 -14.79 17.29
N PHE A 166 18.78 -16.13 17.27
CA PHE A 166 17.59 -16.80 16.76
C PHE A 166 16.33 -16.47 17.57
N VAL A 167 16.44 -16.38 18.90
CA VAL A 167 15.31 -15.99 19.76
C VAL A 167 14.87 -14.56 19.46
N TRP A 168 15.80 -13.61 19.38
CA TRP A 168 15.48 -12.23 19.03
C TRP A 168 14.92 -12.08 17.61
N LEU A 169 15.42 -12.86 16.66
CA LEU A 169 14.91 -12.92 15.28
C LEU A 169 13.45 -13.37 15.25
N LEU A 170 13.11 -14.41 16.01
CA LEU A 170 11.74 -14.94 16.07
C LEU A 170 10.80 -13.93 16.72
N ILE A 171 11.19 -13.37 17.87
CA ILE A 171 10.40 -12.35 18.59
C ILE A 171 10.17 -11.12 17.69
N ALA A 172 11.22 -10.61 17.05
CA ALA A 172 11.13 -9.43 16.18
C ALA A 172 10.20 -9.66 14.97
N ASN A 173 10.27 -10.83 14.34
CA ASN A 173 9.41 -11.15 13.20
C ASN A 173 7.96 -11.36 13.60
N VAL A 174 7.68 -12.05 14.71
CA VAL A 174 6.31 -12.19 15.22
C VAL A 174 5.72 -10.82 15.55
N ALA A 175 6.45 -9.96 16.25
CA ALA A 175 6.02 -8.61 16.54
C ALA A 175 5.79 -7.78 15.26
N GLY A 176 6.73 -7.84 14.31
CA GLY A 176 6.62 -7.15 13.02
C GLY A 176 5.40 -7.59 12.22
N LEU A 177 5.11 -8.89 12.17
CA LEU A 177 3.93 -9.45 11.48
C LEU A 177 2.62 -9.02 12.12
N ILE A 178 2.52 -9.03 13.45
CA ILE A 178 1.33 -8.55 14.16
C ILE A 178 1.09 -7.08 13.81
N ILE A 179 2.12 -6.25 13.90
CA ILE A 179 2.01 -4.81 13.63
C ILE A 179 1.68 -4.55 12.16
N TYR A 180 2.29 -5.29 11.23
CA TYR A 180 1.93 -5.21 9.82
C TYR A 180 0.48 -5.65 9.56
N SER A 181 -0.03 -6.64 10.28
CA SER A 181 -1.43 -7.07 10.14
C SER A 181 -2.40 -6.00 10.61
N VAL A 182 -2.11 -5.33 11.73
CA VAL A 182 -2.92 -4.19 12.19
C VAL A 182 -2.81 -3.02 11.21
N TRP A 183 -1.60 -2.71 10.74
CA TRP A 183 -1.35 -1.70 9.70
C TRP A 183 -2.16 -1.99 8.43
N ALA A 184 -2.14 -3.22 7.93
CA ALA A 184 -2.81 -3.61 6.69
C ALA A 184 -4.33 -3.43 6.79
N ASN A 185 -4.94 -3.73 7.94
CA ASN A 185 -6.36 -3.50 8.17
C ASN A 185 -6.73 -2.01 8.10
N ILE A 186 -5.91 -1.14 8.69
CA ILE A 186 -6.15 0.32 8.68
C ILE A 186 -5.90 0.89 7.28
N ALA A 187 -4.83 0.46 6.63
CA ALA A 187 -4.52 0.82 5.25
C ALA A 187 -5.65 0.40 4.30
N SER A 188 -6.26 -0.79 4.49
CA SER A 188 -7.41 -1.26 3.69
C SER A 188 -8.57 -0.28 3.69
N LEU A 189 -8.86 0.31 4.85
CA LEU A 189 -9.92 1.31 5.02
C LEU A 189 -9.55 2.64 4.34
N ALA A 190 -8.33 3.12 4.54
CA ALA A 190 -7.87 4.39 3.98
C ALA A 190 -7.68 4.35 2.46
N LEU A 191 -7.40 3.16 1.91
CA LEU A 191 -7.31 2.91 0.49
C LEU A 191 -8.67 2.75 -0.20
N PHE A 192 -9.76 2.75 0.58
CA PHE A 192 -11.13 2.56 0.09
C PHE A 192 -11.24 1.36 -0.86
N ILE A 193 -10.68 0.22 -0.44
CA ILE A 193 -10.75 -1.01 -1.24
C ILE A 193 -12.24 -1.40 -1.40
N PRO A 194 -12.73 -1.58 -2.64
CA PRO A 194 -14.14 -1.86 -2.87
C PRO A 194 -14.57 -3.21 -2.30
N ASN A 195 -15.87 -3.35 -2.05
CA ASN A 195 -16.53 -4.57 -1.55
C ASN A 195 -16.10 -5.04 -0.15
N GLY A 196 -15.47 -4.16 0.64
CA GLY A 196 -14.99 -4.52 1.98
C GLY A 196 -13.85 -5.53 1.96
N ALA A 197 -13.19 -5.71 0.82
CA ALA A 197 -12.02 -6.58 0.71
C ALA A 197 -10.85 -6.00 1.50
N SER A 198 -10.05 -6.89 2.08
CA SER A 198 -8.84 -6.52 2.80
C SER A 198 -7.66 -6.38 1.85
N LEU A 199 -6.62 -5.70 2.33
CA LEU A 199 -5.33 -5.62 1.63
C LEU A 199 -4.70 -7.01 1.45
N PHE A 200 -4.99 -7.95 2.36
CA PHE A 200 -4.58 -9.35 2.20
C PHE A 200 -5.28 -10.04 1.04
N ASP A 201 -6.59 -9.82 0.87
CA ASP A 201 -7.32 -10.36 -0.29
C ASP A 201 -6.74 -9.81 -1.60
N LYS A 202 -6.38 -8.52 -1.62
CA LYS A 202 -5.72 -7.91 -2.77
C LYS A 202 -4.32 -8.44 -3.02
N ILE A 203 -3.52 -8.73 -1.99
CA ILE A 203 -2.23 -9.41 -2.15
C ILE A 203 -2.41 -10.78 -2.80
N VAL A 204 -3.39 -11.57 -2.35
CA VAL A 204 -3.68 -12.89 -2.92
C VAL A 204 -4.14 -12.78 -4.37
N GLU A 205 -5.04 -11.85 -4.68
CA GLU A 205 -5.50 -11.58 -6.04
C GLU A 205 -4.33 -11.19 -6.97
N THR A 206 -3.46 -10.28 -6.52
CA THR A 206 -2.26 -9.87 -7.28
C THR A 206 -1.32 -11.04 -7.50
N TYR A 207 -1.08 -11.89 -6.49
CA TYR A 207 -0.24 -13.07 -6.63
C TYR A 207 -0.81 -14.10 -7.61
N GLN A 208 -2.12 -14.36 -7.54
CA GLN A 208 -2.81 -15.24 -8.48
C GLN A 208 -2.77 -14.71 -9.91
N ASN A 209 -2.91 -13.40 -10.09
CA ASN A 209 -2.80 -12.77 -11.41
C ASN A 209 -1.39 -12.90 -12.00
N LEU A 210 -0.34 -12.81 -11.17
CA LEU A 210 1.04 -13.02 -11.61
C LEU A 210 1.31 -14.48 -12.01
N LEU A 211 0.87 -15.45 -11.20
CA LEU A 211 1.01 -16.88 -11.52
C LEU A 211 0.13 -17.32 -12.70
N GLY A 212 -1.07 -16.77 -12.81
CA GLY A 212 -1.97 -17.00 -13.93
C GLY A 212 -1.42 -16.45 -15.26
N ALA A 213 -0.75 -15.30 -15.22
CA ALA A 213 -0.05 -14.73 -16.37
C ALA A 213 1.15 -15.59 -16.80
N GLU A 214 1.86 -16.23 -15.85
CA GLU A 214 2.95 -17.16 -16.15
C GLU A 214 2.44 -18.44 -16.83
N ASN A 215 1.28 -18.96 -16.42
CA ASN A 215 0.65 -20.11 -17.07
C ASN A 215 0.08 -19.78 -18.46
N ALA A 216 -0.39 -18.55 -18.69
CA ALA A 216 -0.84 -18.08 -20.00
C ALA A 216 0.32 -17.76 -20.96
N SER A 217 1.50 -17.36 -20.45
CA SER A 217 2.69 -17.18 -21.30
C SER A 217 3.31 -18.51 -21.70
N ASN A 218 3.21 -19.54 -20.86
CA ASN A 218 3.64 -20.91 -21.18
C ASN A 218 2.70 -21.65 -22.15
N SER A 219 1.43 -21.25 -22.29
CA SER A 219 0.52 -21.82 -23.30
C SER A 219 0.67 -21.18 -24.69
N ASN A 220 1.22 -19.96 -24.78
CA ASN A 220 1.51 -19.29 -26.05
C ASN A 220 2.94 -19.50 -26.58
N GLY A 221 3.75 -20.32 -25.90
CA GLY A 221 5.08 -20.76 -26.39
C GLY A 221 5.04 -21.81 -27.50
N GLY A 222 3.85 -22.24 -27.92
CA GLY A 222 3.62 -23.34 -28.86
C GLY A 222 3.23 -22.96 -30.29
N ASN A 223 3.34 -21.69 -30.71
CA ASN A 223 3.21 -21.34 -32.12
C ASN A 223 4.17 -20.20 -32.48
N LYS A 224 5.42 -20.59 -32.74
CA LYS A 224 6.31 -19.84 -33.63
C LYS A 224 6.10 -20.35 -35.06
N ILE A 225 6.11 -19.40 -35.99
CA ILE A 225 6.03 -19.47 -37.46
C ILE A 225 4.60 -19.49 -38.00
#